data_AF-A0A0D6I732-F1
#
_entry.id   AF-A0A0D6I732-F1
#
_cell.length_a   1.000
_cell.length_b   1.000
_cell.length_c   1.000
_cell.angle_alpha   90.00
_cell.angle_beta   90.00
_cell.angle_gamma   90.00
#
_symmetry.space_group_name_H-M   'P 1'
#
loop_
_entity.id
_entity.type
_entity.pdbx_description
1 polymer ?
#
loop_
_entity_poly.entity_id
_entity_poly.type
_entity_poly.pdbx_seq_one_letter_code
_entity_poly.pdbx_strand_id
1 'polypeptide(L)' 'MDRDELLARMLATSVSDRPLADWPEVLSDYAQSLAALKEKLSPREIEALVRAGADFYRTLARAEQYRQASVWSSPP' A
#
# COMPACT_ATOMS: atom_id res chain seq x y z
N MET A 1 -11.70 -17.10 7.43
CA MET A 1 -11.87 -15.94 6.55
C MET A 1 -11.20 -16.28 5.24
N ASP A 2 -11.96 -16.27 4.15
CA ASP A 2 -11.42 -16.50 2.80
C ASP A 2 -10.77 -15.23 2.25
N ARG A 3 -9.95 -15.35 1.19
CA ARG A 3 -9.29 -14.23 0.51
C ARG A 3 -10.30 -13.21 -0.01
N ASP A 4 -11.41 -13.66 -0.59
CA ASP A 4 -12.38 -12.75 -1.20
C ASP A 4 -13.16 -11.97 -0.12
N GLU A 5 -13.41 -12.61 1.03
CA GLU A 5 -13.98 -11.97 2.22
C GLU A 5 -13.02 -10.91 2.81
N LEU A 6 -11.72 -11.24 2.88
CA LEU A 6 -10.67 -10.30 3.26
C LEU A 6 -10.64 -9.07 2.36
N LEU A 7 -10.66 -9.28 1.03
CA LEU A 7 -10.66 -8.20 0.06
C LEU A 7 -11.90 -7.32 0.18
N ALA A 8 -13.09 -7.92 0.24
CA ALA A 8 -14.35 -7.19 0.41
C ALA A 8 -14.31 -6.31 1.67
N ARG A 9 -13.78 -6.84 2.78
CA ARG A 9 -13.61 -6.08 4.01
C ARG A 9 -12.61 -4.94 3.87
N MET A 10 -11.47 -5.15 3.19
CA MET A 10 -10.50 -4.07 2.93
C MET A 10 -11.14 -2.93 2.13
N LEU A 11 -11.94 -3.24 1.12
CA LEU A 11 -12.63 -2.26 0.27
C LEU A 11 -13.75 -1.51 1.00
N ALA A 12 -14.44 -2.18 1.93
CA ALA A 12 -15.52 -1.59 2.72
C ALA A 12 -15.04 -0.83 3.96
N THR A 13 -13.77 -0.99 4.35
CA THR A 13 -13.24 -0.34 5.55
C THR A 13 -13.04 1.15 5.26
N SER A 14 -13.78 2.00 5.98
CA SER A 14 -13.59 3.44 5.92
C SER A 14 -12.23 3.81 6.50
N VAL A 15 -11.39 4.41 5.68
CA VAL A 15 -10.10 4.99 6.07
C VAL A 15 -10.11 6.49 5.78
N SER A 16 -9.23 7.24 6.43
CA SER A 16 -9.06 8.65 6.11
C SER A 16 -8.72 8.82 4.64
N ASP A 17 -9.40 9.75 3.97
CA ASP A 17 -9.11 10.10 2.58
C ASP A 17 -7.79 10.89 2.54
N ARG A 18 -6.68 10.18 2.27
CA ARG A 18 -5.35 10.78 2.19
C ARG A 18 -5.05 11.13 0.73
N PRO A 19 -4.49 12.32 0.45
CA PRO A 19 -3.92 12.63 -0.86
C PRO A 19 -2.99 11.53 -1.35
N LEU A 20 -2.97 11.27 -2.66
CA LEU A 20 -2.04 10.29 -3.26
C LEU A 20 -0.59 10.60 -2.90
N ALA A 21 -0.22 11.88 -2.73
CA ALA A 21 1.13 12.29 -2.36
C ALA A 21 1.61 11.71 -1.01
N ASP A 22 0.68 11.36 -0.12
CA ASP A 22 0.95 10.82 1.23
C ASP A 22 1.08 9.28 1.21
N TRP A 23 1.28 8.69 0.03
CA TRP A 23 1.49 7.26 -0.12
C TRP A 23 2.73 6.72 0.65
N PRO A 24 3.84 7.48 0.85
CA PRO A 24 4.95 7.01 1.68
C PRO A 24 4.52 6.77 3.14
N GLU A 25 3.66 7.63 3.68
CA GLU A 25 3.11 7.54 5.04
C GLU A 25 2.22 6.30 5.17
N VAL A 26 1.42 5.98 4.15
CA VAL A 26 0.60 4.74 4.12
C VAL A 26 1.50 3.50 4.19
N LEU A 27 2.63 3.49 3.47
CA LEU A 27 3.58 2.38 3.52
C LEU A 27 4.30 2.30 4.87
N SER A 28 4.58 3.46 5.48
CA SER A 28 5.14 3.54 6.84
C SER A 28 4.19 2.93 7.87
N ASP A 29 2.89 3.25 7.81
CA ASP A 29 1.86 2.68 8.69
C ASP A 29 1.75 1.15 8.54
N TYR A 30 1.88 0.66 7.30
CA TYR A 30 1.94 -0.78 7.02
C TYR A 30 3.20 -1.42 7.65
N ALA A 31 4.37 -0.82 7.46
CA ALA A 31 5.61 -1.32 8.05
C ALA A 31 5.57 -1.32 9.59
N GLN A 32 4.96 -0.31 10.20
CA GLN A 32 4.72 -0.26 11.64
C GLN A 32 3.82 -1.40 12.11
N SER A 33 2.76 -1.70 11.36
CA SER A 33 1.86 -2.83 11.64
C SER A 33 2.60 -4.16 11.56
N LEU A 34 3.48 -4.35 10.57
CA LEU A 34 4.33 -5.54 10.49
C LEU A 34 5.31 -5.65 11.65
N ALA A 35 5.94 -4.54 12.07
CA ALA A 35 6.84 -4.53 13.21
C ALA A 35 6.13 -4.96 14.51
N ALA A 36 4.89 -4.52 14.72
CA ALA A 36 4.08 -4.92 15.87
C ALA A 36 3.67 -6.41 15.85
N LEU A 37 3.60 -7.01 14.66
CA LEU A 37 3.24 -8.42 14.47
C LEU A 37 4.45 -9.35 14.32
N LYS A 38 5.68 -8.81 14.23
CA LYS A 38 6.91 -9.56 13.92
C LYS A 38 7.09 -10.81 14.78
N GLU A 39 6.90 -10.68 16.09
CA GLU A 39 7.11 -11.81 17.03
C GLU A 39 6.03 -12.90 16.93
N LYS A 40 4.92 -12.64 16.25
CA LYS A 40 3.80 -13.58 16.05
C LYS A 40 3.84 -14.28 14.70
N LEU A 41 4.74 -13.87 13.82
CA LEU A 41 4.82 -14.35 12.45
C LEU A 41 6.09 -15.19 12.28
N SER A 42 5.98 -16.26 11.51
CA SER A 42 7.17 -16.98 11.06
C SER A 42 8.01 -16.09 10.13
N PRO A 43 9.32 -16.36 10.00
CA PRO A 43 10.18 -15.62 9.07
C PRO A 43 9.65 -15.60 7.63
N ARG A 44 9.04 -16.71 7.18
CA ARG A 44 8.46 -16.84 5.84
C ARG A 44 7.22 -15.97 5.65
N GLU A 45 6.37 -15.86 6.66
CA GLU A 45 5.19 -14.99 6.62
C GLU A 45 5.59 -13.51 6.60
N ILE A 46 6.58 -13.12 7.40
CA ILE A 46 7.15 -11.77 7.36
C ILE A 46 7.70 -11.47 5.97
N GLU A 47 8.49 -12.37 5.39
CA GLU A 47 9.05 -12.17 4.06
C GLU A 47 7.96 -11.99 2.99
N ALA A 48 6.90 -12.79 3.05
CA ALA A 48 5.76 -12.67 2.13
C ALA A 48 5.06 -11.30 2.27
N LEU A 49 4.89 -10.82 3.50
CA LEU A 49 4.28 -9.51 3.78
C LEU A 49 5.19 -8.35 3.36
N VAL A 50 6.51 -8.48 3.53
CA VAL A 50 7.48 -7.50 3.02
C VAL A 50 7.43 -7.41 1.50
N ARG A 51 7.35 -8.56 0.81
CA ARG A 51 7.20 -8.59 -0.66
C ARG A 51 5.91 -7.90 -1.11
N ALA A 52 4.78 -8.18 -0.45
CA ALA A 52 3.51 -7.50 -0.74
C ALA A 52 3.60 -5.97 -0.55
N GLY A 53 4.24 -5.52 0.53
CA GLY A 53 4.49 -4.08 0.76
C GLY A 53 5.36 -3.45 -0.34
N ALA A 54 6.39 -4.16 -0.82
CA ALA A 54 7.24 -3.69 -1.91
C ALA A 54 6.48 -3.58 -3.24
N ASP A 55 5.52 -4.48 -3.51
CA ASP A 55 4.68 -4.40 -4.71
C ASP A 55 3.67 -3.24 -4.62
N PHE A 56 3.13 -2.95 -3.44
CA PHE A 56 2.33 -1.74 -3.21
C PHE A 56 3.16 -0.47 -3.43
N TYR A 57 4.37 -0.39 -2.87
CA TYR A 57 5.31 0.71 -3.09
C TYR A 57 5.51 0.99 -4.58
N ARG A 58 5.87 -0.04 -5.37
CA ARG A 58 6.17 0.13 -6.80
C ARG A 58 4.95 0.61 -7.58
N THR A 59 3.79 0.07 -7.24
CA THR A 59 2.51 0.45 -7.86
C THR A 59 2.17 1.91 -7.60
N LEU A 60 2.26 2.34 -6.34
CA LEU A 60 1.93 3.70 -5.92
C LEU A 60 2.94 4.72 -6.46
N ALA A 61 4.24 4.42 -6.38
CA ALA A 61 5.28 5.27 -6.94
C ALA A 61 5.09 5.48 -8.45
N ARG A 62 4.72 4.43 -9.18
CA ARG A 62 4.43 4.50 -10.63
C ARG A 62 3.16 5.31 -10.92
N ALA A 63 2.11 5.17 -10.11
CA ALA A 63 0.90 5.98 -10.24
C ALA A 63 1.20 7.47 -10.04
N GLU A 64 2.00 7.81 -9.03
CA GLU A 64 2.43 9.18 -8.76
C GLU A 64 3.30 9.74 -9.91
N GLN A 65 4.23 8.94 -10.44
CA GLN A 65 5.00 9.31 -11.63
C GLN A 65 4.10 9.61 -12.84
N TYR A 66 3.09 8.77 -13.10
CA TYR A 66 2.13 9.02 -14.18
C TYR A 66 1.32 10.28 -13.94
N ARG A 67 0.86 10.53 -12.71
CA ARG A 67 0.16 11.76 -12.36
C ARG A 67 1.02 12.97 -12.69
N GLN A 68 2.27 12.99 -12.21
CA GLN A 68 3.22 14.07 -12.44
C GLN A 68 3.50 14.28 -13.94
N ALA A 69 3.68 13.21 -14.71
CA ALA A 69 3.89 13.30 -16.16
C ALA A 69 2.64 13.79 -16.92
N SER A 70 1.44 13.40 -16.48
CA SER A 70 0.19 13.80 -17.15
C SER A 70 -0.15 15.27 -16.98
N VAL A 71 0.28 15.91 -15.88
CA VAL A 71 0.09 17.36 -15.64
C VAL A 71 0.82 18.20 -16.69
N TRP A 72 1.86 17.66 -17.35
CA TRP A 72 2.59 18.29 -18.45
C TRP A 72 2.07 17.92 -19.84
N SER A 73 1.00 17.12 -19.95
CA SER A 73 0.44 16.63 -21.21
C SER A 73 -0.80 17.39 -21.69
N SER A 74 -1.18 18.50 -21.04
CA SER A 74 -2.21 19.38 -21.60
C SER A 74 -1.61 20.13 -22.79
N PRO A 75 -2.12 19.95 -24.03
CA PRO A 75 -1.67 20.75 -25.16
C PRO A 75 -2.10 22.22 -24.95
N PRO A 76 -1.36 23.19 -25.53
CA PRO A 76 -1.78 24.58 -25.57
C PRO A 76 -3.09 24.79 -26.35
#